data_AF-A0A969AR38-F1
#
_entry.id   AF-A0A969AR38-F1
#
_cell.length_a   1.000
_cell.length_b   1.000
_cell.length_c   1.000
_cell.angle_alpha   90.00
_cell.angle_beta   90.00
_cell.angle_gamma   90.00
#
_symmetry.space_group_name_H-M   'P 1'
#
loop_
_entity.id
_entity.type
_entity.pdbx_description
1 polymer ?
#
loop_
_entity_poly.entity_id
_entity_poly.type
_entity_poly.pdbx_seq_one_letter_code
_entity_poly.pdbx_strand_id
1 'polypeptide(L)'
;MTNNEFEVLDELYFLQSYTYLAKTLELDDHKLKTTLRQLLEKKWVKCFASPMEELDFEPGKFENDFWNYYYLASKEGLLAHNGNA
;
A
#
# COMPACT_ATOMS: atom_id res chain seq x y z
N MET A 1 -4.43 8.82 -10.54
CA MET A 1 -4.11 7.45 -10.13
C MET A 1 -3.44 6.76 -11.30
N THR A 2 -2.28 6.11 -11.10
CA THR A 2 -1.62 5.28 -12.13
C THR A 2 -2.24 3.87 -12.16
N ASN A 3 -1.89 3.05 -13.17
CA ASN A 3 -2.37 1.65 -13.24
C ASN A 3 -1.96 0.86 -11.99
N ASN A 4 -0.70 0.94 -11.60
CA ASN A 4 -0.21 0.26 -10.40
C ASN A 4 -0.89 0.78 -9.12
N GLU A 5 -1.18 2.09 -9.02
CA GLU A 5 -1.91 2.62 -7.86
C GLU A 5 -3.34 2.07 -7.81
N PHE A 6 -3.99 1.90 -8.96
CA PHE A 6 -5.32 1.30 -9.04
C PHE A 6 -5.29 -0.17 -8.59
N GLU A 7 -4.41 -0.98 -9.21
CA GLU A 7 -4.29 -2.41 -8.90
C GLU A 7 -3.89 -2.66 -7.44
N VAL A 8 -2.97 -1.86 -6.88
CA VAL A 8 -2.60 -1.96 -5.46
C VAL A 8 -3.77 -1.59 -4.55
N LEU A 9 -4.55 -0.57 -4.87
CA LEU A 9 -5.72 -0.20 -4.06
C LEU A 9 -6.84 -1.25 -4.14
N ASP A 10 -7.03 -1.88 -5.30
CA ASP A 10 -8.00 -2.97 -5.50
C ASP A 10 -7.66 -4.21 -4.65
N GLU A 11 -6.38 -4.54 -4.50
CA GLU A 11 -5.96 -5.66 -3.61
C GLU A 11 -6.06 -5.32 -2.11
N LEU A 12 -6.13 -4.03 -1.76
CA LEU A 12 -6.05 -3.53 -0.39
C LEU A 12 -7.40 -3.23 0.27
N TYR A 13 -8.50 -3.83 -0.20
CA TYR A 13 -9.77 -3.88 0.55
C TYR A 13 -9.62 -4.57 1.91
N PHE A 14 -8.68 -5.51 2.01
CA PHE A 14 -8.30 -6.17 3.25
C PHE A 14 -6.83 -5.93 3.57
N LEU A 15 -6.45 -6.21 4.81
CA LEU A 15 -5.06 -6.07 5.24
C LEU A 15 -4.20 -7.15 4.56
N GLN A 16 -3.20 -6.74 3.79
CA GLN A 16 -2.30 -7.64 3.07
C GLN A 16 -0.84 -7.41 3.43
N SER A 17 -0.02 -8.47 3.45
CA SER A 17 1.43 -8.34 3.57
C SER A 17 2.04 -7.82 2.27
N TYR A 18 3.21 -7.19 2.37
CA TYR A 18 4.01 -6.82 1.20
C TYR A 18 4.25 -8.02 0.25
N THR A 19 4.63 -9.17 0.82
CA THR A 19 4.93 -10.39 0.08
C THR A 19 3.72 -10.95 -0.67
N TYR A 20 2.51 -10.78 -0.13
CA TYR A 20 1.28 -11.14 -0.83
C TYR A 20 1.06 -10.22 -2.03
N LEU A 21 1.14 -8.90 -1.84
CA LEU A 21 0.94 -7.91 -2.91
C LEU A 21 1.93 -8.13 -4.06
N ALA A 22 3.22 -8.31 -3.77
CA ALA A 22 4.24 -8.53 -4.80
C ALA A 22 3.92 -9.76 -5.67
N LYS A 23 3.43 -10.83 -5.03
CA LYS A 23 3.08 -12.08 -5.71
C LYS A 23 1.78 -11.96 -6.50
N THR A 24 0.74 -11.36 -5.93
CA THR A 24 -0.58 -11.28 -6.55
C THR A 24 -0.60 -10.31 -7.72
N LEU A 25 0.11 -9.19 -7.61
CA LEU A 25 0.16 -8.15 -8.63
C LEU A 25 1.28 -8.36 -9.66
N GLU A 26 2.12 -9.38 -9.46
CA GLU A 26 3.31 -9.66 -10.29
C GLU A 26 4.22 -8.42 -10.48
N LEU A 27 4.27 -7.55 -9.45
CA LEU A 27 5.09 -6.36 -9.43
C LEU A 27 6.46 -6.66 -8.80
N ASP A 28 7.52 -6.24 -9.48
CA ASP A 28 8.87 -6.23 -8.90
C ASP A 28 8.96 -5.27 -7.70
N ASP A 29 9.89 -5.57 -6.80
CA ASP A 29 10.09 -4.85 -5.54
C ASP A 29 10.21 -3.34 -5.72
N HIS A 30 10.96 -2.88 -6.71
CA HIS A 30 11.14 -1.45 -6.92
C HIS A 30 9.82 -0.75 -7.28
N LYS A 31 8.99 -1.40 -8.10
CA LYS A 31 7.69 -0.85 -8.52
C LYS A 31 6.71 -0.83 -7.34
N LEU A 32 6.56 -1.96 -6.64
CA LEU A 32 5.61 -2.06 -5.54
C LEU A 32 5.99 -1.12 -4.39
N LYS A 33 7.27 -1.08 -3.98
CA LYS A 33 7.77 -0.13 -2.98
C LYS A 33 7.45 1.31 -3.37
N THR A 34 7.75 1.69 -4.62
CA THR A 34 7.51 3.06 -5.11
C THR A 34 6.01 3.40 -5.08
N THR A 35 5.16 2.48 -5.55
CA THR A 35 3.71 2.67 -5.54
C THR A 35 3.15 2.79 -4.12
N LEU A 36 3.56 1.90 -3.20
CA LEU A 36 3.14 1.96 -1.80
C LEU A 36 3.59 3.26 -1.13
N ARG A 37 4.83 3.72 -1.38
CA ARG A 37 5.32 5.01 -0.88
C ARG A 37 4.42 6.17 -1.34
N GLN A 38 4.09 6.23 -2.62
CA GLN A 38 3.22 7.27 -3.18
C GLN A 38 1.82 7.23 -2.55
N LEU A 39 1.26 6.03 -2.34
CA LEU A 39 -0.04 5.87 -1.72
C LEU A 39 -0.05 6.25 -0.23
N LEU A 40 1.02 5.94 0.51
CA LEU A 40 1.22 6.34 1.91
C LEU A 40 1.39 7.87 2.03
N GLU A 41 2.19 8.49 1.17
CA GLU A 41 2.35 9.95 1.09
C GLU A 41 1.02 10.66 0.82
N LYS A 42 0.13 10.03 0.04
CA LYS A 42 -1.23 10.52 -0.23
C LYS A 42 -2.25 10.19 0.87
N LYS A 43 -1.86 9.44 1.90
CA LYS A 43 -2.76 8.88 2.94
C LYS A 43 -3.87 7.97 2.38
N TRP A 44 -3.64 7.38 1.21
CA TRP A 44 -4.56 6.46 0.55
C TRP A 44 -4.36 5.01 1.01
N VAL A 45 -3.20 4.70 1.59
CA VAL A 45 -2.88 3.44 2.23
C VAL A 45 -2.37 3.72 3.64
N LYS A 46 -2.60 2.79 4.56
CA LYS A 46 -2.02 2.71 5.91
C LYS A 46 -1.04 1.54 5.96
N CYS A 47 -0.02 1.62 6.81
CA CYS A 47 0.94 0.53 7.04
C CYS A 47 0.92 0.06 8.49
N PHE A 48 1.29 -1.21 8.70
CA PHE A 48 1.19 -1.89 9.98
C PHE A 48 2.42 -2.78 10.22
N ALA A 49 2.92 -2.82 11.46
CA ALA A 49 3.96 -3.76 11.88
C ALA A 49 3.41 -5.19 12.03
N SER A 50 2.13 -5.30 12.39
CA SER A 50 1.41 -6.55 12.55
C SER A 50 -0.09 -6.30 12.31
N PRO A 51 -0.93 -7.34 12.17
CA PRO A 51 -2.37 -7.14 11.95
C PRO A 51 -3.12 -6.31 13.01
N MET A 52 -2.51 -6.05 14.18
CA MET A 52 -3.10 -5.26 15.27
C MET A 52 -2.37 -3.93 15.54
N GLU A 53 -1.26 -3.64 14.84
CA GLU A 53 -0.39 -2.50 15.15
C GLU A 53 -0.20 -1.61 13.92
N GLU A 54 -1.00 -0.54 13.83
CA GLU A 54 -0.84 0.51 12.80
C GLU A 54 0.40 1.36 13.10
N LEU A 55 1.15 1.71 12.06
CA LEU A 55 2.33 2.56 12.14
C LEU A 55 2.04 3.91 11.49
N ASP A 56 2.57 4.98 12.08
CA ASP A 56 2.70 6.25 11.39
C ASP A 56 3.71 6.11 10.24
N PHE A 57 3.36 6.65 9.07
CA PHE A 57 4.24 6.60 7.92
C PHE A 57 5.42 7.55 8.09
N GLU A 58 6.61 6.98 8.30
CA GLU A 58 7.89 7.69 8.33
C GLU A 58 8.74 7.26 7.13
N PRO A 59 8.96 8.12 6.11
CA PRO A 59 9.65 7.73 4.88
C PRO A 59 11.03 7.09 5.12
N GLY A 60 11.81 7.61 6.07
CA GLY A 60 13.15 7.06 6.38
C GLY A 60 13.13 5.63 6.92
N LYS A 61 12.13 5.26 7.73
CA LYS A 61 11.96 3.88 8.21
C LYS A 61 11.40 2.98 7.11
N PHE A 62 10.37 3.48 6.41
CA PHE A 62 9.75 2.75 5.31
C PHE A 62 10.77 2.26 4.29
N GLU A 63 11.76 3.09 3.91
CA GLU A 63 12.77 2.72 2.92
C GLU A 63 13.50 1.40 3.22
N ASN A 64 13.63 1.06 4.50
CA ASN A 64 14.38 -0.11 4.99
C ASN A 64 13.49 -1.26 5.49
N ASP A 65 12.21 -1.01 5.81
CA ASP A 65 11.38 -2.00 6.51
C ASP A 65 10.08 -2.36 5.77
N PHE A 66 9.79 -1.72 4.63
CA PHE A 66 8.53 -1.89 3.90
C PHE A 66 8.14 -3.36 3.64
N TRP A 67 9.11 -4.24 3.36
CA TRP A 67 8.84 -5.65 3.07
C TRP A 67 8.30 -6.44 4.27
N ASN A 68 8.50 -5.93 5.50
CA ASN A 68 7.99 -6.53 6.74
C ASN A 68 6.59 -6.03 7.11
N TYR A 69 6.04 -5.04 6.40
CA TYR A 69 4.78 -4.43 6.75
C TYR A 69 3.57 -5.12 6.14
N TYR A 70 2.42 -4.81 6.73
CA TYR A 70 1.11 -5.02 6.15
C TYR A 70 0.51 -3.68 5.73
N TYR A 71 -0.41 -3.73 4.77
CA TYR A 71 -1.02 -2.55 4.18
C TYR A 71 -2.53 -2.71 4.09
N LEU A 72 -3.25 -1.58 4.18
CA LEU A 72 -4.70 -1.51 4.04
C LEU A 72 -5.08 -0.19 3.37
N ALA A 73 -6.02 -0.22 2.44
CA ALA A 73 -6.55 1.00 1.84
C ALA A 73 -7.29 1.83 2.90
N SER A 74 -7.03 3.13 2.92
CA SER A 74 -7.79 4.06 3.75
C SER A 74 -9.15 4.34 3.11
N LYS A 75 -10.07 4.93 3.87
CA LYS A 75 -11.35 5.40 3.32
C LYS A 75 -11.14 6.39 2.17
N GLU A 76 -10.14 7.27 2.27
CA GLU A 76 -9.79 8.24 1.22
C GLU A 76 -9.24 7.54 -0.02
N GLY A 77 -8.40 6.53 0.16
CA GLY A 77 -7.89 5.69 -0.94
C GLY A 77 -9.00 4.97 -1.69
N LEU A 78 -9.93 4.34 -0.97
CA LEU A 78 -11.09 3.66 -1.58
C LEU A 78 -12.02 4.63 -2.32
N LEU A 79 -12.24 5.83 -1.79
CA LEU A 79 -13.01 6.86 -2.50
C LEU A 79 -12.30 7.31 -3.78
N ALA A 80 -10.98 7.49 -3.75
CA ALA A 80 -10.20 7.86 -4.92
C ALA A 80 -10.17 6.75 -5.99
N HIS A 81 -10.15 5.48 -5.56
CA HIS A 81 -10.24 4.30 -6.42
C HIS A 81 -11.61 4.22 -7.12
N ASN A 82 -12.69 4.30 -6.34
CA ASN A 82 -14.05 4.09 -6.84
C ASN A 82 -14.66 5.33 -7.53
N GLY A 83 -14.12 6.52 -7.29
CA GLY A 83 -14.64 7.79 -7.79
C GLY A 83 -14.18 8.19 -9.20
N ASN A 84 -13.26 7.42 -9.82
CA ASN A 84 -12.80 7.66 -11.19
C ASN A 84 -13.43 6.67 -12.20
N ALA A 85 -14.77 6.59 -12.20
CA ALA A 85 -15.54 5.92 -13.25
C ALA A 85 -15.84 6.87 -14.42
#